data_AF-A0A1Y1VV62-F1
#
_entry.id   AF-A0A1Y1VV62-F1
#
_cell.length_a   1.000
_cell.length_b   1.000
_cell.length_c   1.000
_cell.angle_alpha   90.00
_cell.angle_beta   90.00
_cell.angle_gamma   90.00
#
_symmetry.space_group_name_H-M   'P 1'
#
loop_
_entity.id
_entity.type
_entity.pdbx_description
1 polymer ?
#
loop_
_entity_poly.entity_id
_entity_poly.type
_entity_poly.pdbx_seq_one_letter_code
_entity_poly.pdbx_strand_id
1 'polypeptide(L)'
;MEDITYISVNNWFESRDYPPTENFIKWLSDDTNQTFQNDEWAKENKLCIYYGIIDMSHNYTISASREWVEKNCPELLTDKEYTYELGGNEYKNKYSDFVYHPKEGKTEPDCDRFNMPFRKYCEENFGSKYYETNYWDDDDDDDDNEESEKENIE
;
A
#
# COMPACT_ATOMS: atom_id res chain seq x y z
N MET A 1 -4.09 5.57 24.51
CA MET A 1 -3.50 4.90 23.33
C MET A 1 -3.39 5.97 22.27
N GLU A 2 -2.25 6.11 21.63
CA GLU A 2 -2.10 7.07 20.53
C GLU A 2 -3.02 6.63 19.39
N ASP A 3 -3.74 7.58 18.78
CA ASP A 3 -4.61 7.28 17.65
C ASP A 3 -3.74 7.14 16.40
N ILE A 4 -3.75 5.95 15.79
CA ILE A 4 -2.86 5.59 14.69
C ILE A 4 -3.68 5.50 13.41
N THR A 5 -3.19 6.17 12.38
CA THR A 5 -3.72 6.07 11.02
C THR A 5 -2.83 5.12 10.22
N TYR A 6 -3.47 4.17 9.55
CA TYR A 6 -2.82 3.22 8.67
C TYR A 6 -3.11 3.60 7.22
N ILE A 7 -2.07 3.83 6.42
CA ILE A 7 -2.17 4.35 5.06
C ILE A 7 -1.54 3.35 4.09
N SER A 8 -2.22 3.04 2.98
CA SER A 8 -1.62 2.28 1.87
C SER A 8 -1.67 3.10 0.58
N VAL A 9 -0.51 3.24 -0.08
CA VAL A 9 -0.34 3.97 -1.33
C VAL A 9 0.71 3.29 -2.21
N ASN A 10 0.68 3.60 -3.50
CA ASN A 10 1.57 3.03 -4.50
C ASN A 10 1.95 4.11 -5.53
N ASN A 11 3.18 4.13 -6.05
CA ASN A 11 3.66 5.20 -6.94
C ASN A 11 3.23 5.11 -8.42
N TRP A 12 2.37 4.16 -8.81
CA TRP A 12 2.09 3.87 -10.22
C TRP A 12 1.31 4.95 -10.96
N PHE A 13 0.18 5.41 -10.40
CA PHE A 13 -0.65 6.42 -11.05
C PHE A 13 -1.21 7.41 -10.04
N GLU A 14 -0.83 8.68 -10.19
CA GLU A 14 -1.39 9.79 -9.42
C GLU A 14 -2.91 9.78 -9.50
N SER A 15 -3.59 10.16 -8.42
CA SER A 15 -5.04 10.17 -8.27
C SER A 15 -5.70 8.80 -8.12
N ARG A 16 -5.15 7.74 -8.72
CA ARG A 16 -5.66 6.37 -8.57
C ARG A 16 -5.01 5.64 -7.39
N ASP A 17 -3.69 5.65 -7.35
CA ASP A 17 -2.88 4.83 -6.43
C ASP A 17 -2.26 5.63 -5.29
N TYR A 18 -2.29 6.96 -5.39
CA TYR A 18 -2.05 7.90 -4.30
C TYR A 18 -2.83 9.20 -4.51
N PRO A 19 -3.15 9.95 -3.43
CA PRO A 19 -3.88 11.21 -3.55
C PRO A 19 -3.16 12.26 -4.40
N PRO A 20 -3.89 13.06 -5.21
CA PRO A 20 -3.30 14.14 -6.00
C PRO A 20 -3.12 15.39 -5.13
N THR A 21 -2.28 15.28 -4.09
CA THR A 21 -1.92 16.39 -3.22
C THR A 21 -0.43 16.67 -3.30
N GLU A 22 -0.05 17.92 -3.03
CA GLU A 22 1.35 18.38 -3.16
C GLU A 22 2.33 17.46 -2.41
N ASN A 23 1.97 17.01 -1.21
CA ASN A 23 2.84 16.15 -0.41
C ASN A 23 2.98 14.75 -1.00
N PHE A 24 1.88 14.11 -1.44
CA PHE A 24 1.97 12.78 -2.04
C PHE A 24 2.69 12.81 -3.39
N ILE A 25 2.45 13.83 -4.22
CA ILE A 25 3.21 14.04 -5.46
C ILE A 25 4.69 14.17 -5.12
N LYS A 26 5.07 15.04 -4.19
CA LYS A 26 6.46 15.21 -3.75
C LYS A 26 7.08 13.91 -3.23
N TRP A 27 6.34 13.09 -2.51
CA TRP A 27 6.86 11.87 -1.90
C TRP A 27 6.98 10.69 -2.87
N LEU A 28 6.12 10.63 -3.91
CA LEU A 28 5.93 9.42 -4.72
C LEU A 28 6.15 9.60 -6.22
N SER A 29 6.09 10.83 -6.77
CA SER A 29 6.11 11.02 -8.23
C SER A 29 7.47 10.77 -8.90
N ASP A 30 8.56 10.76 -8.12
CA ASP A 30 9.89 10.43 -8.64
C ASP A 30 10.15 8.93 -8.47
N ASP A 31 10.09 8.20 -9.58
CA ASP A 31 10.25 6.74 -9.62
C ASP A 31 11.61 6.25 -9.10
N THR A 32 12.59 7.13 -9.02
CA THR A 32 13.97 6.79 -8.61
C THR A 32 14.32 7.25 -7.21
N ASN A 33 13.49 8.10 -6.60
CA ASN A 33 13.81 8.75 -5.33
C ASN A 33 12.55 9.07 -4.51
N GLN A 34 11.82 8.02 -4.12
CA GLN A 34 10.63 8.17 -3.29
C GLN A 34 11.01 8.44 -1.83
N THR A 35 10.34 9.42 -1.23
CA THR A 35 10.64 9.89 0.14
C THR A 35 10.42 8.79 1.18
N PHE A 36 9.43 7.93 1.00
CA PHE A 36 9.13 6.85 1.94
C PHE A 36 10.19 5.73 1.97
N GLN A 37 11.12 5.68 1.00
CA GLN A 37 12.26 4.77 1.05
C GLN A 37 13.42 5.32 1.90
N ASN A 38 13.41 6.62 2.20
CA ASN A 38 14.41 7.26 3.04
C ASN A 38 14.15 6.97 4.53
N ASP A 39 14.86 5.97 5.03
CA ASP A 39 14.75 5.48 6.41
C ASP A 39 15.01 6.57 7.47
N GLU A 40 15.98 7.46 7.25
CA GLU A 40 16.29 8.55 8.18
C GLU A 40 15.16 9.59 8.20
N TRP A 41 14.63 9.96 7.04
CA TRP A 41 13.46 10.85 6.98
C TRP A 41 12.24 10.22 7.68
N ALA A 42 12.00 8.92 7.49
CA ALA A 42 10.90 8.22 8.14
C ALA A 42 11.08 8.17 9.67
N LYS A 43 12.30 7.93 10.18
CA LYS A 43 12.62 8.00 11.61
C LYS A 43 12.40 9.38 12.20
N GLU A 44 12.88 10.43 11.53
CA GLU A 44 12.69 11.83 11.97
C GLU A 44 11.20 12.19 12.09
N ASN A 45 10.37 11.63 11.21
CA ASN A 45 8.92 11.81 11.20
C ASN A 45 8.15 10.80 12.05
N LYS A 46 8.84 9.88 12.73
CA LYS A 46 8.25 8.80 13.56
C LYS A 46 7.26 7.92 12.79
N LEU A 47 7.52 7.68 11.51
CA LEU A 47 6.69 6.81 10.67
C LEU A 47 7.19 5.37 10.76
N CYS A 48 6.27 4.40 10.78
CA CYS A 48 6.63 3.00 10.62
C CYS A 48 6.19 2.55 9.21
N ILE A 49 7.16 2.35 8.31
CA ILE A 49 6.89 2.07 6.90
C ILE A 49 7.37 0.68 6.54
N TYR A 50 6.50 -0.11 5.90
CA TYR A 50 6.92 -1.17 5.00
C TYR A 50 6.82 -0.68 3.56
N TYR A 51 7.79 -1.07 2.74
CA TYR A 51 7.74 -0.85 1.31
C TYR A 51 8.20 -2.08 0.53
N GLY A 52 7.64 -2.31 -0.64
CA GLY A 52 7.96 -3.45 -1.49
C GLY A 52 7.64 -3.17 -2.96
N ILE A 53 8.17 -3.99 -3.86
CA ILE A 53 7.88 -3.89 -5.30
C ILE A 53 6.85 -4.95 -5.66
N ILE A 54 5.68 -4.53 -6.13
CA ILE A 54 4.58 -5.40 -6.57
C ILE A 54 4.11 -4.85 -7.92
N ASP A 55 4.00 -5.71 -8.94
CA ASP A 55 3.58 -5.31 -10.30
C ASP A 55 4.30 -4.04 -10.80
N MET A 56 5.64 -4.09 -10.81
CA MET A 56 6.53 -3.01 -11.28
C MET A 56 6.40 -1.66 -10.57
N SER A 57 5.74 -1.60 -9.42
CA SER A 57 5.49 -0.38 -8.65
C SER A 57 5.93 -0.53 -7.20
N HIS A 58 6.36 0.57 -6.59
CA HIS A 58 6.64 0.64 -5.18
C HIS A 58 5.34 0.84 -4.41
N ASN A 59 5.09 -0.06 -3.47
CA ASN A 59 3.95 -0.08 -2.59
C ASN A 59 4.42 0.30 -1.19
N TYR A 60 3.58 1.01 -0.44
CA TYR A 60 3.89 1.48 0.90
C TYR A 60 2.72 1.25 1.84
N THR A 61 2.98 0.63 2.99
CA THR A 61 2.07 0.62 4.14
C THR A 61 2.71 1.42 5.25
N ILE A 62 1.97 2.41 5.76
CA ILE A 62 2.48 3.43 6.66
C ILE A 62 1.59 3.43 7.90
N SER A 63 2.21 3.24 9.06
CA SER A 63 1.57 3.53 10.35
C SER A 63 2.10 4.87 10.85
N ALA A 64 1.20 5.82 11.06
CA ALA A 64 1.52 7.17 11.49
C ALA A 64 0.61 7.59 12.65
N SER A 65 1.08 8.47 13.53
CA SER A 65 0.19 9.11 14.48
C SER A 65 -0.83 9.98 13.75
N ARG A 66 -2.04 10.08 14.30
CA ARG A 66 -3.05 10.99 13.78
C ARG A 66 -2.56 12.43 13.71
N GLU A 67 -1.80 12.89 14.71
CA GLU A 67 -1.22 14.24 14.73
C GLU A 67 -0.32 14.50 13.51
N TRP A 68 0.50 13.52 13.12
CA TRP A 68 1.33 13.65 11.93
C TRP A 68 0.48 13.75 10.66
N VAL A 69 -0.60 12.96 10.56
CA VAL A 69 -1.52 12.99 9.41
C VAL A 69 -2.26 14.32 9.34
N GLU A 70 -2.80 14.82 10.45
CA GLU A 70 -3.49 16.12 10.50
C GLU A 70 -2.59 17.28 10.04
N LYS A 71 -1.28 17.18 10.30
CA LYS A 71 -0.30 18.19 9.89
C LYS A 71 0.13 18.08 8.42
N ASN A 72 0.33 16.86 7.93
CA ASN A 72 1.01 16.63 6.65
C ASN A 72 0.07 16.16 5.51
N CYS A 73 -1.05 15.53 5.82
CA CYS A 73 -2.00 15.04 4.82
C CYS A 73 -3.41 14.94 5.42
N PRO A 74 -3.97 16.06 5.93
CA PRO A 74 -5.26 16.06 6.62
C PRO A 74 -6.42 15.61 5.73
N GLU A 75 -6.27 15.67 4.41
CA GLU A 75 -7.29 15.27 3.45
C GLU A 75 -7.66 13.79 3.62
N LEU A 76 -6.70 12.93 3.99
CA LEU A 76 -6.92 11.50 4.25
C LEU A 76 -7.96 11.24 5.35
N LEU A 77 -8.17 12.21 6.25
CA LEU A 77 -9.12 12.11 7.34
C LEU A 77 -10.52 12.58 6.94
N THR A 78 -10.77 12.72 5.63
CA THR A 78 -12.02 13.23 5.07
C THR A 78 -12.56 12.32 3.96
N ASP A 79 -13.88 12.26 3.83
CA ASP A 79 -14.56 11.60 2.70
C ASP A 79 -14.71 12.53 1.48
N LYS A 80 -13.86 13.56 1.36
CA LYS A 80 -13.91 14.45 0.21
C LYS A 80 -13.53 13.68 -1.05
N GLU A 81 -14.39 13.77 -2.06
CA GLU A 81 -14.15 13.15 -3.35
C GLU A 81 -13.29 14.05 -4.25
N TYR A 82 -12.53 13.41 -5.13
CA TYR A 82 -11.90 14.05 -6.27
C TYR A 82 -12.06 13.16 -7.51
N THR A 83 -12.04 13.80 -8.67
CA THR A 83 -12.22 13.16 -9.97
C THR A 83 -10.87 12.99 -10.66
N TYR A 84 -10.67 11.87 -11.35
CA TYR A 84 -9.51 11.65 -12.21
C TYR A 84 -9.90 10.90 -13.50
N GLU A 85 -9.07 11.04 -14.53
CA GLU A 85 -9.30 10.38 -15.82
C GLU A 85 -8.27 9.27 -16.05
N LEU A 86 -8.73 8.11 -16.55
CA LEU A 86 -7.87 7.01 -16.97
C LEU A 86 -8.46 6.32 -18.19
N GLY A 87 -7.67 6.21 -19.27
CA GLY A 87 -8.12 5.57 -20.51
C GLY A 87 -9.36 6.24 -21.14
N GLY A 88 -9.53 7.55 -20.95
CA GLY A 88 -10.67 8.32 -21.46
C GLY A 88 -11.97 8.17 -20.67
N ASN A 89 -11.93 7.50 -19.50
CA ASN A 89 -13.07 7.42 -18.58
C ASN A 89 -12.80 8.26 -17.33
N GLU A 90 -13.87 8.84 -16.78
CA GLU A 90 -13.87 9.59 -15.53
C GLU A 90 -14.14 8.66 -14.34
N TYR A 91 -13.33 8.78 -13.30
CA TYR A 91 -13.43 8.02 -12.05
C TYR A 91 -13.46 8.97 -10.86
N LYS A 92 -13.92 8.47 -9.72
CA LYS A 92 -13.92 9.17 -8.44
C LYS A 92 -13.27 8.33 -7.37
N ASN A 93 -12.45 8.96 -6.56
CA ASN A 93 -11.89 8.42 -5.34
C ASN A 93 -12.18 9.37 -4.18
N LYS A 94 -12.17 8.83 -2.96
CA LYS A 94 -12.12 9.61 -1.72
C LYS A 94 -10.71 9.57 -1.17
N TYR A 95 -10.32 10.65 -0.48
CA TYR A 95 -9.05 10.64 0.24
C TYR A 95 -9.00 9.57 1.35
N SER A 96 -10.14 9.25 1.95
CA SER A 96 -10.26 8.18 2.95
C SER A 96 -10.07 6.76 2.39
N ASP A 97 -10.15 6.56 1.07
CA ASP A 97 -9.98 5.22 0.45
C ASP A 97 -8.54 4.67 0.61
N PHE A 98 -7.57 5.54 0.93
CA PHE A 98 -6.18 5.15 1.21
C PHE A 98 -5.94 4.79 2.68
N VAL A 99 -6.95 4.94 3.55
CA VAL A 99 -6.85 4.69 4.99
C VAL A 99 -7.46 3.34 5.34
N TYR A 100 -6.72 2.55 6.12
CA TYR A 100 -7.14 1.23 6.58
C TYR A 100 -7.52 1.29 8.06
N HIS A 101 -8.62 0.62 8.39
CA HIS A 101 -9.12 0.54 9.76
C HIS A 101 -8.97 -0.88 10.29
N PRO A 102 -8.57 -1.06 11.57
CA PRO A 102 -8.59 -2.36 12.21
C PRO A 102 -10.02 -2.91 12.24
N LYS A 103 -10.14 -4.23 12.06
CA LYS A 103 -11.41 -4.94 12.28
C LYS A 103 -11.80 -4.87 13.77
N GLU A 104 -13.07 -5.11 14.07
CA GLU A 104 -13.55 -5.13 15.45
C GLU A 104 -12.71 -6.06 16.34
N GLY A 105 -12.25 -5.53 17.49
CA GLY A 105 -11.40 -6.26 18.43
C GLY A 105 -9.91 -6.34 18.05
N LYS A 106 -9.48 -5.70 16.96
CA LYS A 106 -8.06 -5.58 16.56
C LYS A 106 -7.53 -4.18 16.85
N THR A 107 -6.21 -4.09 17.04
CA THR A 107 -5.50 -2.83 17.23
C THR A 107 -4.89 -2.27 15.95
N GLU A 108 -4.69 -3.13 14.94
CA GLU A 108 -4.11 -2.78 13.64
C GLU A 108 -4.83 -3.55 12.52
N PRO A 109 -4.89 -3.02 11.29
CA PRO A 109 -5.34 -3.77 10.12
C PRO A 109 -4.41 -4.96 9.85
N ASP A 110 -4.97 -6.04 9.30
CA ASP A 110 -4.20 -7.24 8.99
C ASP A 110 -3.18 -6.98 7.86
N CYS A 111 -3.66 -6.48 6.72
CA CYS A 111 -2.88 -6.15 5.54
C CYS A 111 -3.62 -5.12 4.66
N ASP A 112 -2.92 -4.56 3.68
CA ASP A 112 -3.51 -3.74 2.63
C ASP A 112 -4.11 -4.58 1.48
N ARG A 113 -4.58 -3.91 0.41
CA ARG A 113 -5.13 -4.57 -0.79
C ARG A 113 -4.15 -5.50 -1.52
N PHE A 114 -2.85 -5.34 -1.26
CA PHE A 114 -1.78 -6.17 -1.79
C PHE A 114 -1.18 -7.07 -0.70
N ASN A 115 -1.99 -7.50 0.27
CA ASN A 115 -1.56 -8.40 1.35
C ASN A 115 -0.29 -7.96 2.09
N MET A 116 0.11 -6.68 1.96
CA MET A 116 1.28 -6.15 2.62
C MET A 116 0.86 -5.77 4.05
N PRO A 117 1.56 -6.27 5.09
CA PRO A 117 1.18 -5.98 6.46
C PRO A 117 1.47 -4.52 6.82
N PHE A 118 0.89 -4.07 7.92
CA PHE A 118 1.26 -2.79 8.54
C PHE A 118 2.28 -3.03 9.65
N ARG A 119 3.28 -2.14 9.77
CA ARG A 119 4.21 -2.18 10.91
C ARG A 119 3.51 -1.64 12.15
N LYS A 120 3.56 -2.37 13.26
CA LYS A 120 3.10 -1.86 14.55
C LYS A 120 3.77 -0.53 14.86
N TYR A 121 2.98 0.47 15.23
CA TYR A 121 3.49 1.79 15.61
C TYR A 121 4.16 1.74 16.99
N CYS A 122 5.50 1.77 17.01
CA CYS A 122 6.32 1.87 18.21
C CYS A 122 7.73 2.39 17.85
N GLU A 123 8.47 2.91 18.84
CA GLU A 123 9.78 3.54 18.60
C GLU A 123 10.79 2.61 17.92
N GLU A 124 10.80 1.32 18.26
CA GLU A 124 11.64 0.29 17.64
C GLU A 124 11.33 0.10 16.15
N ASN A 125 10.15 0.50 15.69
CA ASN A 125 9.69 0.36 14.32
C ASN A 125 9.76 1.64 13.49
N PHE A 126 10.15 2.78 14.08
CA PHE A 126 10.34 4.00 13.31
C PHE A 126 11.39 3.82 12.22
N GLY A 127 11.08 4.32 11.02
CA GLY A 127 11.87 4.13 9.82
C GLY A 127 11.17 3.31 8.75
N SER A 128 11.93 3.01 7.71
CA SER A 128 11.46 2.31 6.51
C SER A 128 12.15 0.95 6.37
N LYS A 129 11.35 -0.08 6.13
CA LYS A 129 11.86 -1.45 5.96
C LYS A 129 11.34 -2.04 4.66
N TYR A 130 12.24 -2.64 3.88
CA TYR A 130 11.84 -3.42 2.72
C TYR A 130 11.08 -4.67 3.17
N TYR A 131 9.92 -4.89 2.59
CA TYR A 131 9.10 -6.08 2.75
C TYR A 131 9.19 -6.90 1.47
N GLU A 132 9.86 -8.04 1.57
CA GLU A 132 9.95 -8.98 0.45
C GLU A 132 8.59 -9.64 0.26
N THR A 133 7.99 -9.43 -0.90
CA THR A 133 6.71 -10.02 -1.27
C THR A 133 6.95 -11.13 -2.29
N ASN A 134 6.52 -12.36 -2.02
CA ASN A 134 6.57 -13.45 -2.98
C ASN A 134 5.34 -13.44 -3.89
N TYR A 135 5.02 -12.28 -4.48
CA TYR A 135 3.85 -12.13 -5.35
C TYR A 135 3.87 -12.99 -6.62
N TRP A 136 4.99 -13.69 -6.86
CA TRP A 136 5.22 -14.53 -8.02
C TRP A 136 5.38 -16.03 -7.69
N ASP A 137 5.24 -16.45 -6.42
CA ASP A 137 5.57 -17.83 -6.05
C ASP A 137 4.44 -18.86 -6.15
N ASP A 138 3.18 -18.49 -6.38
CA ASP A 138 2.08 -19.47 -6.47
C ASP A 138 1.14 -19.16 -7.65
N ASP A 139 1.57 -19.50 -8.86
CA ASP A 139 0.72 -20.31 -9.75
C ASP A 139 1.50 -21.62 -9.92
N ASP A 140 1.21 -22.59 -9.05
CA ASP A 140 1.39 -24.00 -9.37
C ASP A 140 0.56 -24.24 -10.65
N ASP A 141 1.20 -24.12 -11.81
CA ASP A 141 0.78 -24.79 -13.04
C ASP A 141 0.82 -26.30 -12.75
N ASP A 142 -0.20 -26.81 -12.05
CA ASP A 142 -0.61 -28.21 -12.07
C ASP A 142 -1.09 -28.49 -13.50
N ASP A 143 -0.13 -28.63 -14.43
CA ASP A 143 -0.30 -29.34 -15.69
C ASP A 143 -0.54 -30.82 -15.32
N ASP A 144 -1.79 -31.12 -14.94
CA ASP A 144 -2.31 -32.47 -14.81
C ASP A 144 -2.16 -33.17 -16.17
N ASN A 145 -1.06 -33.90 -16.30
CA ASN A 145 -0.79 -34.84 -17.36
C ASN A 145 -1.74 -36.04 -17.20
N GLU A 146 -3.00 -35.89 -17.64
CA GLU A 146 -3.94 -37.00 -17.77
C GLU A 146 -3.47 -37.95 -18.89
N GLU A 147 -2.79 -39.02 -18.44
CA GLU A 147 -2.57 -40.27 -19.16
C GLU A 147 -3.90 -40.76 -19.78
N SER A 148 -4.04 -40.66 -21.11
CA SER A 148 -5.11 -41.35 -21.83
C SER A 148 -4.64 -42.73 -22.26
N GLU A 149 -4.89 -43.72 -21.39
CA GLU A 149 -4.96 -45.12 -21.79
C GLU A 149 -6.00 -45.28 -22.92
N LYS A 150 -5.55 -45.79 -24.07
CA LYS A 150 -6.44 -46.42 -25.06
C LYS A 150 -6.06 -47.88 -25.18
N GLU A 151 -6.65 -48.70 -24.33
CA GLU A 151 -6.96 -50.08 -24.69
C GLU A 151 -7.92 -50.05 -25.88
N ASN A 152 -7.46 -50.53 -27.04
CA ASN A 152 -8.38 -51.01 -28.08
C ASN A 152 -8.27 -52.53 -28.12
N ILE A 153 -9.26 -53.16 -27.50
CA ILE A 153 -9.68 -54.52 -27.79
C ILE A 153 -10.60 -54.44 -29.01
N GLU A 154 -10.15 -55.00 -30.13
CA GLU A 154 -10.89 -55.96 -30.99
C GLU A 154 -9.96 -56.54 -32.08
#